data_AF-A0A0H2WVL8-F1
#
_entry.id   AF-A0A0H2WVL8-F1
#
_cell.length_a   1.000
_cell.length_b   1.000
_cell.length_c   1.000
_cell.angle_alpha   90.00
_cell.angle_beta   90.00
_cell.angle_gamma   90.00
#
_symmetry.space_group_name_H-M   'P 1'
#
loop_
_entity.id
_entity.type
_entity.pdbx_description
1 polymer ?
#
loop_
_entity_poly.entity_id
_entity_poly.type
_entity_poly.pdbx_seq_one_letter_code
_entity_poly.pdbx_strand_id
1 'polypeptide(L)'
;MLKKWLGMALITPILTFIIWLFNSHTIITYLNILFYVSLIIFISIFLILLVQEGIFDATSYGFRRLKYQMSSSKKKKSISDDPFFNPQEVKKEHYFVSTWIIPLLLINILYFIMTIVLSLILV
;
A
#
# COMPACT_ATOMS: atom_id res chain seq x y z
N MET A 1 -12.41 -19.84 -2.89
CA MET A 1 -11.42 -18.80 -2.55
C MET A 1 -9.98 -19.24 -2.80
N LEU A 2 -9.54 -20.40 -2.31
CA LEU A 2 -8.14 -20.87 -2.41
C LEU A 2 -7.54 -20.83 -3.83
N LYS A 3 -8.28 -21.23 -4.87
CA LYS A 3 -7.82 -21.17 -6.27
C LYS A 3 -7.48 -19.74 -6.73
N LYS A 4 -8.20 -18.72 -6.25
CA LYS A 4 -7.93 -17.30 -6.59
C LYS A 4 -6.66 -16.79 -5.89
N TRP A 5 -6.45 -17.19 -4.63
CA TRP A 5 -5.23 -16.87 -3.87
C TRP A 5 -4.00 -17.53 -4.48
N LEU A 6 -4.13 -18.79 -4.93
CA LEU A 6 -3.06 -19.51 -5.61
C LEU A 6 -2.66 -18.81 -6.92
N GLY A 7 -3.64 -18.39 -7.72
CA GLY A 7 -3.38 -17.63 -8.94
C GLY A 7 -2.66 -16.30 -8.67
N MET A 8 -3.05 -15.58 -7.60
CA MET A 8 -2.38 -14.35 -7.18
C MET A 8 -0.94 -14.59 -6.71
N ALA A 9 -0.70 -15.69 -6.00
CA ALA A 9 0.64 -16.05 -5.53
C ALA A 9 1.62 -16.35 -6.65
N LEU A 10 1.12 -16.74 -7.83
CA LEU A 10 1.95 -17.06 -8.99
C LEU A 10 2.34 -15.83 -9.81
N ILE A 11 1.67 -14.68 -9.66
CA ILE A 11 1.97 -13.47 -10.45
C ILE A 11 3.41 -13.02 -10.23
N THR A 12 3.82 -12.87 -8.97
CA THR A 12 5.17 -12.42 -8.57
C THR A 12 6.29 -13.36 -9.07
N PRO A 13 6.23 -14.70 -8.86
CA PRO A 13 7.27 -15.60 -9.35
C PRO A 13 7.27 -15.75 -10.87
N ILE A 14 6.13 -15.67 -11.56
CA ILE A 14 6.08 -15.68 -13.03
C ILE A 14 6.78 -14.43 -13.57
N LEU A 15 6.48 -13.25 -13.02
CA LEU A 15 7.09 -12.00 -13.45
C LEU A 15 8.60 -11.97 -13.16
N THR A 16 9.00 -12.50 -12.01
CA THR A 16 10.41 -12.73 -11.65
C THR A 16 11.10 -13.64 -12.65
N PHE A 17 10.48 -14.77 -13.00
CA PHE A 17 11.02 -15.73 -13.95
C PHE A 17 11.22 -15.11 -15.34
N ILE A 18 10.24 -14.33 -15.82
CA ILE A 18 10.35 -13.60 -17.09
C ILE A 18 11.54 -12.64 -17.08
N ILE A 19 11.71 -11.84 -16.01
CA ILE A 19 12.84 -10.89 -15.92
C ILE A 19 14.18 -11.63 -15.82
N TRP A 20 14.21 -12.76 -15.11
CA TRP A 20 15.41 -13.57 -14.95
C TRP A 20 15.89 -14.20 -16.26
N LEU A 21 15.00 -14.51 -17.21
CA LEU A 21 15.38 -15.00 -18.55
C LEU A 21 16.23 -13.99 -19.35
N PHE A 22 16.17 -12.71 -19.02
CA PHE A 22 16.97 -11.66 -19.68
C PHE A 22 18.23 -11.27 -18.90
N ASN A 23 18.52 -11.96 -17.79
CA ASN A 23 19.66 -11.68 -16.91
C ASN A 23 20.57 -12.91 -16.80
N SER A 24 21.64 -12.81 -16.00
CA SER A 24 22.48 -13.97 -15.70
C SER A 24 21.67 -15.06 -15.00
N HIS A 25 21.78 -16.31 -15.46
CA HIS A 25 21.00 -17.43 -14.95
C HIS A 25 21.58 -18.05 -13.67
N THR A 26 21.80 -17.22 -12.65
CA THR A 26 22.24 -17.67 -11.33
C THR A 26 21.09 -17.64 -10.32
N ILE A 27 21.21 -18.43 -9.25
CA ILE A 27 20.24 -18.43 -8.15
C ILE A 27 20.24 -17.08 -7.42
N ILE A 28 21.42 -16.47 -7.26
CA ILE A 28 21.59 -15.17 -6.59
C ILE A 28 20.86 -14.07 -7.37
N THR A 29 21.04 -14.01 -8.69
CA THR A 29 20.33 -13.04 -9.53
C THR A 29 18.82 -13.28 -9.52
N TYR A 30 18.36 -14.53 -9.51
CA TYR A 30 16.94 -14.85 -9.37
C TYR A 30 16.36 -14.30 -8.05
N LEU A 31 17.03 -14.55 -6.92
CA LEU A 31 16.60 -14.07 -5.60
C LEU A 31 16.59 -12.53 -5.52
N ASN A 32 17.59 -11.87 -6.09
CA ASN A 32 17.65 -10.42 -6.15
C ASN A 32 16.48 -9.85 -6.97
N ILE A 33 16.19 -10.42 -8.14
CA ILE A 33 15.04 -10.01 -8.97
C ILE A 33 13.73 -10.24 -8.20
N LEU A 34 13.57 -11.39 -7.53
CA LEU A 34 12.38 -11.69 -6.72
C LEU A 34 12.18 -10.66 -5.60
N PHE A 35 13.27 -10.28 -4.94
CA PHE A 35 13.27 -9.25 -3.90
C PHE A 35 12.78 -7.90 -4.46
N TYR A 36 13.36 -7.42 -5.57
CA TYR A 36 12.97 -6.14 -6.15
C TYR A 36 11.53 -6.16 -6.67
N VAL A 37 11.12 -7.22 -7.36
CA VAL A 37 9.76 -7.37 -7.91
C VAL A 37 8.73 -7.40 -6.79
N SER A 38 8.95 -8.22 -5.75
CA SER A 38 8.03 -8.30 -4.61
C SER A 38 7.93 -6.97 -3.86
N LEU A 39 9.04 -6.25 -3.68
CA LEU A 39 9.06 -4.93 -3.04
C LEU A 39 8.28 -3.88 -3.87
N ILE A 40 8.49 -3.81 -5.18
CA ILE A 40 7.79 -2.85 -6.05
C ILE A 40 6.28 -3.13 -6.06
N ILE A 41 5.89 -4.41 -6.18
CA ILE A 41 4.48 -4.82 -6.15
C ILE A 41 3.87 -4.51 -4.79
N PHE A 42 4.57 -4.82 -3.69
CA PHE A 42 4.14 -4.51 -2.34
C PHE A 42 3.87 -3.01 -2.15
N ILE A 43 4.84 -2.15 -2.50
CA ILE A 43 4.69 -0.69 -2.38
C ILE A 43 3.49 -0.20 -3.21
N SER A 44 3.35 -0.69 -4.44
CA SER A 44 2.29 -0.28 -5.34
C SER A 44 0.90 -0.66 -4.81
N ILE A 45 0.72 -1.90 -4.33
CA ILE A 45 -0.54 -2.37 -3.75
C ILE A 45 -0.83 -1.67 -2.43
N PHE A 46 0.19 -1.42 -1.61
CA PHE A 46 0.04 -0.68 -0.37
C PHE A 46 -0.45 0.75 -0.63
N LEU A 47 0.09 1.45 -1.64
CA LEU A 47 -0.42 2.76 -2.05
C LEU A 47 -1.88 2.69 -2.51
N ILE A 48 -2.25 1.67 -3.29
CA ILE A 48 -3.65 1.46 -3.71
C ILE A 48 -4.54 1.22 -2.49
N LEU A 49 -4.08 0.43 -1.51
CA LEU A 49 -4.80 0.17 -0.27
C LEU A 49 -5.03 1.47 0.52
N LEU A 50 -4.00 2.30 0.69
CA LEU A 50 -4.13 3.60 1.38
C LEU A 50 -5.17 4.51 0.73
N VAL A 51 -5.25 4.49 -0.60
CA VAL A 51 -6.25 5.25 -1.36
C VAL A 51 -7.65 4.64 -1.21
N GLN A 52 -7.78 3.30 -1.29
CA GLN A 52 -9.07 2.62 -1.20
C GLN A 52 -9.68 2.65 0.20
N GLU A 53 -8.87 2.49 1.25
CA GLU A 53 -9.31 2.62 2.64
C GLU A 53 -9.65 4.06 3.03
N GLY A 54 -9.34 5.04 2.16
CA GLY A 54 -9.62 6.43 2.45
C GLY A 54 -8.79 6.98 3.60
N ILE A 55 -7.66 6.37 3.93
CA ILE A 55 -6.76 6.84 4.99
C ILE A 55 -6.36 8.30 4.71
N PHE A 56 -6.13 8.65 3.44
CA PHE A 56 -5.84 10.04 3.05
C PHE A 56 -7.01 11.00 3.30
N ASP A 57 -8.25 10.56 3.14
CA ASP A 57 -9.45 11.38 3.44
C ASP A 57 -9.59 11.60 4.95
N ALA A 58 -9.46 10.54 5.76
CA ALA A 58 -9.51 10.60 7.22
C ALA A 58 -8.37 11.46 7.79
N THR A 59 -7.16 11.29 7.25
CA THR A 59 -5.97 12.06 7.65
C THR A 59 -6.11 13.53 7.26
N SER A 60 -6.59 13.82 6.05
CA SER A 60 -6.86 15.20 5.59
C SER A 60 -7.93 15.88 6.44
N TYR A 61 -8.99 15.16 6.82
CA TYR A 61 -10.00 15.63 7.77
C TYR A 61 -9.37 15.97 9.13
N GLY A 62 -8.57 15.06 9.68
CA GLY A 62 -7.86 15.27 10.95
C GLY A 62 -6.97 16.51 10.92
N PHE A 63 -6.17 16.68 9.86
CA PHE A 63 -5.32 17.86 9.70
C PHE A 63 -6.11 19.16 9.54
N ARG A 64 -7.23 19.15 8.83
CA ARG A 64 -8.12 20.32 8.71
C ARG A 64 -8.70 20.71 10.06
N ARG A 65 -9.19 19.74 10.83
CA ARG A 65 -9.73 19.97 12.17
C ARG A 65 -8.66 20.49 13.13
N LEU A 66 -7.46 19.91 13.11
CA LEU A 66 -6.32 20.40 13.89
C LEU A 66 -5.94 21.84 13.53
N LYS A 67 -5.86 22.15 12.23
CA LYS A 67 -5.57 23.51 11.75
C LYS A 67 -6.66 24.50 12.16
N TYR A 68 -7.93 24.10 12.09
CA TYR A 68 -9.04 24.92 12.57
C TYR A 68 -8.93 25.17 14.08
N GLN A 69 -8.68 24.14 14.88
CA GLN A 69 -8.53 24.27 16.34
C GLN A 69 -7.34 25.15 16.73
N MET A 70 -6.23 25.10 16.00
CA MET A 70 -5.05 25.95 16.22
C MET A 70 -5.18 27.38 15.68
N SER A 71 -6.24 27.69 14.92
CA SER A 71 -6.46 29.04 14.39
C SER A 71 -6.93 30.03 15.47
N SER A 72 -6.50 31.29 15.37
CA SER A 72 -6.92 32.38 16.26
C SER A 72 -8.44 32.59 16.23
N SER A 73 -9.04 33.05 17.34
CA SER A 73 -10.49 33.25 17.46
C SER A 73 -11.09 34.16 16.38
N LYS A 74 -10.36 35.19 15.92
CA LYS A 74 -10.80 36.04 14.78
C LYS A 74 -10.92 35.24 13.48
N LYS A 75 -9.96 34.35 13.23
CA LYS A 75 -9.86 33.53 12.03
C LYS A 75 -10.84 32.35 12.05
N LYS A 76 -11.13 31.79 13.23
CA LYS A 76 -12.23 30.82 13.40
C LYS A 76 -13.59 31.44 13.07
N LYS A 77 -13.84 32.67 13.52
CA LYS A 77 -15.12 33.37 13.29
C LYS A 77 -15.37 33.73 11.82
N SER A 78 -14.31 33.90 11.03
CA SER A 78 -14.42 34.15 9.58
C SER A 78 -14.52 32.87 8.74
N ILE A 79 -14.26 31.70 9.33
CA ILE A 79 -14.15 30.42 8.62
C ILE A 79 -15.13 29.37 9.19
N SER A 80 -15.92 29.73 10.21
CA SER A 80 -16.85 28.83 10.91
C SER A 80 -17.90 28.24 9.99
N ASP A 81 -18.31 29.03 9.01
CA ASP A 81 -19.41 28.73 8.09
C ASP A 81 -18.90 28.04 6.82
N ASP A 82 -17.57 27.91 6.65
CA ASP A 82 -16.99 27.24 5.49
C ASP A 82 -16.86 25.72 5.77
N PRO A 83 -17.67 24.88 5.09
CA PRO A 83 -17.67 23.44 5.28
C PRO A 83 -16.35 22.76 4.87
N PHE A 84 -15.50 23.42 4.08
CA PHE A 84 -14.19 22.90 3.73
C PHE A 84 -13.19 22.96 4.90
N PHE A 85 -13.26 24.02 5.70
CA PHE A 85 -12.33 24.31 6.80
C PHE A 85 -12.87 23.90 8.17
N ASN A 86 -14.19 23.85 8.36
CA ASN A 86 -14.84 23.31 9.55
C ASN A 86 -15.78 22.14 9.20
N PRO A 87 -15.24 21.01 8.70
CA PRO A 87 -16.06 19.87 8.34
C PRO A 87 -16.70 19.25 9.59
N GLN A 88 -18.03 19.32 9.70
CA GLN A 88 -18.78 18.71 10.81
C GLN A 88 -19.09 17.23 10.60
N GLU A 89 -19.00 16.75 9.36
CA GLU A 89 -19.27 15.36 8.99
C GLU A 89 -18.06 14.70 8.32
N VAL A 90 -17.94 13.38 8.51
CA VAL A 90 -16.93 12.56 7.86
C VAL A 90 -17.38 12.33 6.41
N LYS A 91 -16.53 12.68 5.43
CA LYS A 91 -16.89 12.76 4.01
C LYS A 91 -17.45 11.47 3.39
N LYS A 92 -17.16 10.28 3.93
CA LYS A 92 -17.69 8.99 3.47
C LYS A 92 -17.76 7.98 4.63
N GLU A 93 -18.90 7.28 4.76
CA GLU A 93 -19.09 6.25 5.81
C GLU A 93 -18.58 4.85 5.41
N HIS A 94 -18.47 4.58 4.10
CA HIS A 94 -18.07 3.27 3.60
C HIS A 94 -17.00 3.37 2.53
N TYR A 95 -15.82 2.82 2.85
CA TYR A 95 -14.72 2.61 1.92
C TYR A 95 -14.72 1.15 1.47
N PHE A 96 -14.92 0.92 0.18
CA PHE A 96 -14.91 -0.44 -0.38
C PHE A 96 -13.49 -0.83 -0.77
N VAL A 97 -12.84 -1.65 0.06
CA VAL A 97 -11.54 -2.25 -0.27
C VAL A 97 -11.77 -3.47 -1.16
N SER A 98 -11.10 -3.50 -2.29
CA SER A 98 -11.17 -4.66 -3.19
C SER A 98 -10.58 -5.90 -2.51
N THR A 99 -11.35 -7.00 -2.47
CA THR A 99 -10.99 -8.24 -1.75
C THR A 99 -9.68 -8.90 -2.20
N TRP A 100 -9.12 -8.49 -3.34
CA TRP A 100 -7.85 -9.02 -3.88
C TRP A 100 -6.59 -8.29 -3.39
N ILE A 101 -6.72 -7.09 -2.81
CA ILE A 101 -5.58 -6.25 -2.43
C ILE A 101 -4.86 -6.83 -1.22
N ILE A 102 -5.61 -7.11 -0.15
CA ILE A 102 -5.09 -7.69 1.09
C ILE A 102 -4.35 -9.01 0.85
N PRO A 103 -4.91 -10.03 0.15
CA PRO A 103 -4.18 -11.27 -0.12
C PRO A 103 -2.90 -11.06 -0.91
N LEU A 104 -2.92 -10.22 -1.95
CA LEU A 104 -1.76 -9.98 -2.79
C LEU A 104 -0.66 -9.25 -2.02
N LEU A 105 -1.02 -8.33 -1.12
CA LEU A 105 -0.08 -7.65 -0.23
C LEU A 105 0.57 -8.64 0.76
N LEU A 106 -0.23 -9.51 1.40
CA LEU A 106 0.27 -10.54 2.31
C LEU A 106 1.19 -11.56 1.64
N ILE A 107 0.95 -11.90 0.37
CA ILE A 107 1.82 -12.81 -0.35
C ILE A 107 3.16 -12.13 -0.70
N ASN A 108 3.12 -10.87 -1.16
CA ASN A 108 4.36 -10.16 -1.51
C ASN A 108 5.23 -9.83 -0.29
N ILE A 109 4.64 -9.53 0.87
CA ILE A 109 5.43 -9.36 2.10
C ILE A 109 6.10 -10.67 2.54
N LEU A 110 5.44 -11.82 2.32
CA LEU A 110 6.02 -13.13 2.61
C LEU A 110 7.19 -13.44 1.69
N TYR A 111 7.07 -13.16 0.39
CA TYR A 111 8.20 -13.28 -0.56
C TYR A 111 9.37 -12.35 -0.21
N PHE A 112 9.08 -11.12 0.19
CA PHE A 112 10.08 -10.16 0.62
C PHE A 112 10.85 -10.64 1.86
N ILE A 113 10.15 -11.11 2.90
CA ILE A 113 10.80 -11.67 4.10
C ILE A 113 11.60 -12.93 3.75
N MET A 114 11.03 -13.82 2.94
CA MET A 114 11.68 -15.05 2.52
C MET A 114 12.99 -14.78 1.78
N THR A 115 13.01 -13.80 0.87
CA THR A 115 14.22 -13.44 0.11
C THR A 115 15.30 -12.85 1.01
N ILE A 116 14.95 -12.07 2.04
CA ILE A 116 15.91 -11.60 3.05
C ILE A 116 16.51 -12.78 3.82
N VAL A 117 15.68 -13.70 4.31
CA VAL A 117 16.16 -14.88 5.06
C VAL A 117 17.09 -15.73 4.19
N LEU A 118 16.72 -16.00 2.94
CA LEU A 118 17.56 -16.75 2.01
C LEU A 118 18.87 -16.02 1.69
N SER A 119 18.82 -14.70 1.54
CA SER A 119 20.03 -13.89 1.34
C SER A 119 20.98 -13.97 2.53
N LEU A 120 20.48 -14.02 3.78
CA LEU A 120 21.32 -14.15 4.96
C LEU A 120 21.96 -15.54 5.10
N ILE A 121 21.37 -16.57 4.50
CA ILE A 121 21.91 -17.95 4.50
C ILE A 121 22.93 -18.16 3.39
N LEU A 122 22.75 -17.47 2.25
CA LEU A 122 23.59 -17.62 1.05
C LEU A 122 24.80 -16.67 1.01
N VAL A 123 24.82 -15.66 1.88
CA VAL A 123 25.98 -14.77 2.14
C VAL A 123 26.91 -15.43 3.16
#